data_AF-K8F0S4-F1
#
_entry.id   AF-K8F0S4-F1
#
_cell.length_a   1.000
_cell.length_b   1.000
_cell.length_c   1.000
_cell.angle_alpha   90.00
_cell.angle_beta   90.00
_cell.angle_gamma   90.00
#
_symmetry.space_group_name_H-M   'P 1'
#
loop_
_entity.id
_entity.type
_entity.pdbx_description
1 polymer ?
#
loop_
_entity_poly.entity_id
_entity_poly.type
_entity_poly.pdbx_seq_one_letter_code
_entity_poly.pdbx_strand_id
1 'polypeptide(L)'
;MRRKRFHDDDFASKKRDVLRRGRRLNSRFCRLLLCLLFLLLGFVSVEQSGLEGGRCAWWLCGAFAEDDHFGGRHEQKTNNHAILVDASRFWFNYRHAANTLAIYKTIKRLGIPDENIILMVADDYACNSRNVRAGEVFTDDSGYENNVYTEDIEVDYRGDEVTPANVLRVLLDAHYYNSEEDESDDDDGSVLLNLPNSKRLRTDENSNILFYLTGHGGDEFLKFQDQKEITAMDLQNAFTKMREMKRYNELLFVVDTCQAGTMFKRFNGLRNIIAVASSMKGENSYAHGTRNDIGLAVSDRFTRFLYEYLKRDNAEEITLREVFQRAQSPQIRSYLMSTVQVDWSNYVDGRQLGDVKVGDFFANAHSRRKKSRTFNAQKSNEKDEEAYATILPGFATASAFTSA
;
A
#
# COMPACT_ATOMS: atom_id res chain seq x y z
N MET A 1 42.80 49.19 7.37
CA MET A 1 41.61 49.78 6.69
C MET A 1 40.87 48.67 5.94
N ARG A 2 39.52 48.69 5.96
CA ARG A 2 38.52 47.69 5.44
C ARG A 2 38.25 46.49 6.36
N ARG A 3 37.31 46.58 7.31
CA ARG A 3 35.81 46.52 7.27
C ARG A 3 35.22 45.14 6.88
N LYS A 4 34.75 44.43 7.92
CA LYS A 4 33.79 43.31 7.88
C LYS A 4 32.43 43.79 7.35
N ARG A 5 31.79 42.98 6.50
CA ARG A 5 30.38 43.10 6.11
C ARG A 5 29.58 42.02 6.85
N PHE A 6 28.60 42.45 7.64
CA PHE A 6 27.47 41.68 8.15
C PHE A 6 26.22 42.30 7.52
N HIS A 7 25.32 41.47 6.99
CA HIS A 7 23.96 41.78 6.47
C HIS A 7 23.31 40.40 6.20
N ASP A 8 22.01 40.15 6.29
CA ASP A 8 20.86 40.80 6.92
C ASP A 8 19.70 39.79 6.70
N ASP A 9 19.54 38.76 7.54
CA ASP A 9 18.47 37.76 7.32
C ASP A 9 17.55 37.50 8.53
N ASP A 10 17.85 38.08 9.70
CA ASP A 10 17.14 37.74 10.94
C ASP A 10 15.90 38.61 11.23
N PHE A 11 15.66 39.67 10.45
CA PHE A 11 14.55 40.61 10.69
C PHE A 11 13.27 40.27 9.92
N ALA A 12 13.36 39.50 8.84
CA ALA A 12 12.21 39.15 7.99
C ALA A 12 11.36 37.99 8.56
N SER A 13 11.98 37.11 9.34
CA SER A 13 11.34 35.95 9.99
C SER A 13 10.35 36.37 11.09
N LYS A 14 10.77 37.26 12.01
CA LYS A 14 9.93 37.70 13.15
C LYS A 14 8.68 38.50 12.76
N LYS A 15 8.67 39.18 11.60
CA LYS A 15 7.53 40.00 11.18
C LYS A 15 6.36 39.17 10.62
N ARG A 16 6.63 37.97 10.07
CA ARG A 16 5.59 37.07 9.50
C ARG A 16 4.80 36.33 10.57
N ASP A 17 5.42 36.00 11.70
CA ASP A 17 4.75 35.28 12.80
C ASP A 17 3.79 36.15 13.61
N VAL A 18 4.10 37.44 13.78
CA VAL A 18 3.21 38.39 14.46
C VAL A 18 1.94 38.66 13.63
N LEU A 19 2.05 38.74 12.30
CA LEU A 19 0.91 38.93 11.39
C LEU A 19 0.02 37.68 11.27
N ARG A 20 0.59 36.47 11.39
CA ARG A 20 -0.19 35.21 11.41
C ARG A 20 -0.93 34.98 12.73
N ARG A 21 -0.36 35.36 13.87
CA ARG A 21 -1.04 35.29 15.18
C ARG A 21 -2.18 36.31 15.31
N GLY A 22 -2.02 37.52 14.77
CA GLY A 22 -3.07 38.55 14.76
C GLY A 22 -4.33 38.19 13.95
N ARG A 23 -4.18 37.48 12.81
CA ARG A 23 -5.34 37.07 11.99
C ARG A 23 -6.19 35.95 12.61
N ARG A 24 -5.60 35.06 13.41
CA ARG A 24 -6.35 33.97 14.08
C ARG A 24 -7.15 34.44 15.30
N LEU A 25 -6.69 35.47 16.01
CA LEU A 25 -7.43 36.01 17.16
C LEU A 25 -8.70 36.78 16.74
N ASN A 26 -8.65 37.58 15.67
CA ASN A 26 -9.81 38.36 15.21
C ASN A 26 -11.00 37.51 14.75
N SER A 27 -10.77 36.32 14.21
CA SER A 27 -11.85 35.45 13.71
C SER A 27 -12.68 34.80 14.83
N ARG A 28 -12.04 34.41 15.95
CA ARG A 28 -12.74 33.80 17.09
C ARG A 28 -13.48 34.82 17.93
N PHE A 29 -12.92 36.03 18.08
CA PHE A 29 -13.54 37.12 18.83
C PHE A 29 -14.78 37.70 18.11
N CYS A 30 -14.74 37.85 16.77
CA CYS A 30 -15.90 38.29 15.98
C CYS A 30 -17.07 37.31 16.04
N ARG A 31 -16.80 35.99 16.06
CA ARG A 31 -17.85 34.96 16.12
C ARG A 31 -18.54 34.91 17.49
N LEU A 32 -17.78 35.10 18.58
CA LEU A 32 -18.36 35.16 19.92
C LEU A 32 -19.21 36.43 20.12
N LEU A 33 -18.75 37.56 19.58
CA LEU A 33 -19.46 38.84 19.69
C LEU A 33 -20.78 38.84 18.90
N LEU A 34 -20.82 38.21 17.72
CA LEU A 34 -22.06 38.05 16.94
C LEU A 34 -23.07 37.16 17.67
N CYS A 35 -22.65 36.03 18.25
CA CYS A 35 -23.56 35.15 19.01
C CYS A 35 -24.13 35.83 20.26
N LEU A 36 -23.34 36.66 20.96
CA LEU A 36 -23.80 37.44 22.10
C LEU A 36 -24.79 38.54 21.71
N LEU A 37 -24.62 39.17 20.55
CA LEU A 37 -25.57 40.15 19.99
C LEU A 37 -26.91 39.51 19.59
N PHE A 38 -26.91 38.28 19.07
CA PHE A 38 -28.13 37.53 18.78
C PHE A 38 -28.89 37.09 20.04
N LEU A 39 -28.18 36.74 21.12
CA LEU A 39 -28.78 36.41 22.41
C LEU A 39 -29.37 37.63 23.13
N LEU A 40 -28.77 38.81 22.96
CA LEU A 40 -29.25 40.06 23.57
C LEU A 40 -30.44 40.68 22.84
N LEU A 41 -30.63 40.41 21.54
CA LEU A 41 -31.75 40.91 20.74
C LEU A 41 -32.96 39.96 20.70
N GLY A 42 -32.85 38.75 21.26
CA GLY A 42 -33.92 37.73 21.26
C GLY A 42 -34.95 37.85 22.39
N PHE A 43 -34.84 38.84 23.28
CA PHE A 43 -35.79 39.09 24.36
C PHE A 43 -36.71 40.28 24.03
N VAL A 44 -37.69 40.05 23.15
CA VAL A 44 -38.92 40.87 23.14
C VAL A 44 -40.11 39.92 23.14
N SER A 45 -40.89 40.02 24.22
CA SER A 45 -42.05 39.22 24.59
C SER A 45 -43.11 39.03 23.51
N VAL A 46 -43.72 37.85 23.47
CA VAL A 46 -45.17 37.71 23.19
C VAL A 46 -45.76 36.64 24.11
N GLU A 47 -46.70 37.06 24.94
CA GLU A 47 -47.52 36.24 25.82
C GLU A 47 -48.98 36.25 25.31
N GLN A 48 -49.58 35.05 25.22
CA GLN A 48 -51.02 34.70 25.12
C GLN A 48 -51.95 35.29 24.03
N SER A 49 -52.46 34.42 23.15
CA SER A 49 -53.90 34.07 23.06
C SER A 49 -54.11 32.98 21.98
N GLY A 50 -55.14 32.14 22.17
CA GLY A 50 -55.33 30.90 21.42
C GLY A 50 -56.15 30.96 20.13
N LEU A 51 -56.46 29.76 19.66
CA LEU A 51 -57.32 29.35 18.53
C LEU A 51 -56.72 29.34 17.11
N GLU A 52 -56.67 28.10 16.59
CA GLU A 52 -56.91 27.60 15.23
C GLU A 52 -56.40 28.36 13.99
N GLY A 53 -55.76 27.60 13.09
CA GLY A 53 -55.73 27.93 11.66
C GLY A 53 -54.34 27.85 11.05
N GLY A 54 -54.13 26.85 10.20
CA GLY A 54 -52.86 26.61 9.53
C GLY A 54 -52.47 27.62 8.45
N ARG A 55 -51.23 27.43 7.97
CA ARG A 55 -50.65 27.98 6.74
C ARG A 55 -50.49 29.51 6.69
N CYS A 56 -49.35 30.01 7.19
CA CYS A 56 -48.50 31.00 6.50
C CYS A 56 -47.34 31.45 7.42
N ALA A 57 -46.21 30.75 7.39
CA ALA A 57 -44.94 31.29 7.92
C ALA A 57 -43.67 30.60 7.37
N TRP A 58 -43.75 29.84 6.27
CA TRP A 58 -42.59 29.18 5.66
C TRP A 58 -41.83 30.06 4.65
N TRP A 59 -42.09 31.37 4.64
CA TRP A 59 -41.52 32.29 3.64
C TRP A 59 -40.57 33.36 4.19
N LEU A 60 -40.14 33.29 5.46
CA LEU A 60 -39.19 34.27 6.03
C LEU A 60 -37.93 33.68 6.70
N CYS A 61 -37.68 32.36 6.58
CA CYS A 61 -36.38 31.76 6.92
C CYS A 61 -35.46 31.53 5.70
N GLY A 62 -35.82 32.06 4.52
CA GLY A 62 -35.11 31.84 3.25
C GLY A 62 -34.07 32.90 2.89
N ALA A 63 -33.36 33.49 3.86
CA ALA A 63 -32.34 34.52 3.58
C ALA A 63 -30.99 34.30 4.29
N PHE A 64 -30.73 33.10 4.82
CA PHE A 64 -29.42 32.72 5.37
C PHE A 64 -29.03 31.30 4.92
N ALA A 65 -28.77 31.14 3.63
CA ALA A 65 -27.99 30.03 3.07
C ALA A 65 -27.60 30.40 1.64
N GLU A 66 -26.68 31.36 1.48
CA GLU A 66 -25.91 31.39 0.24
C GLU A 66 -24.92 30.23 0.31
N ASP A 67 -25.36 29.15 -0.33
CA ASP A 67 -24.60 27.96 -0.67
C ASP A 67 -23.35 28.33 -1.48
N ASP A 68 -22.20 28.40 -0.82
CA ASP A 68 -20.96 27.93 -1.44
C ASP A 68 -20.91 26.40 -1.30
N HIS A 69 -21.90 25.72 -1.88
CA HIS A 69 -21.81 24.31 -2.23
C HIS A 69 -20.89 24.14 -3.45
N PHE A 70 -19.60 24.45 -3.26
CA PHE A 70 -18.57 23.71 -3.98
C PHE A 70 -18.52 22.32 -3.34
N GLY A 71 -19.43 21.45 -3.78
CA GLY A 71 -19.37 20.01 -3.59
C GLY A 71 -18.16 19.44 -4.33
N GLY A 72 -16.95 19.85 -3.93
CA GLY A 72 -15.76 19.07 -4.18
C GLY A 72 -15.93 17.78 -3.42
N ARG A 73 -16.13 16.68 -4.15
CA ARG A 73 -15.95 15.33 -3.64
C ARG A 73 -14.59 15.33 -2.94
N HIS A 74 -14.55 15.34 -1.60
CA HIS A 74 -13.33 15.05 -0.87
C HIS A 74 -13.00 13.61 -1.26
N GLU A 75 -12.14 13.44 -2.28
CA GLU A 75 -11.54 12.15 -2.58
C GLU A 75 -10.89 11.69 -1.28
N GLN A 76 -11.43 10.63 -0.69
CA GLN A 76 -10.79 9.94 0.43
C GLN A 76 -9.40 9.55 -0.09
N LYS A 77 -8.37 10.29 0.36
CA LYS A 77 -6.99 9.92 0.10
C LYS A 77 -6.77 8.63 0.89
N THR A 78 -6.72 7.50 0.18
CA THR A 78 -6.37 6.22 0.79
C THR A 78 -4.94 6.31 1.34
N ASN A 79 -4.73 5.78 2.54
CA ASN A 79 -3.46 5.83 3.26
C ASN A 79 -2.78 4.47 3.16
N ASN A 80 -2.38 4.12 1.93
CA ASN A 80 -1.84 2.80 1.66
C ASN A 80 -0.31 2.83 1.66
N HIS A 81 0.25 1.80 2.28
CA HIS A 81 1.67 1.57 2.46
C HIS A 81 2.02 0.16 1.98
N ALA A 82 3.28 -0.04 1.58
CA ALA A 82 3.75 -1.33 1.12
C ALA A 82 5.12 -1.70 1.70
N ILE A 83 5.30 -2.98 2.01
CA ILE A 83 6.59 -3.60 2.29
C ILE A 83 6.75 -4.71 1.25
N LEU A 84 7.77 -4.61 0.40
CA LEU A 84 8.02 -5.54 -0.69
C LEU A 84 9.39 -6.17 -0.49
N VAL A 85 9.46 -7.49 -0.37
CA VAL A 85 10.68 -8.19 0.00
C VAL A 85 10.99 -9.34 -0.96
N ASP A 86 12.08 -9.21 -1.69
CA ASP A 86 12.81 -10.34 -2.26
C ASP A 86 13.83 -10.85 -1.23
N ALA A 87 13.61 -12.05 -0.72
CA ALA A 87 14.48 -12.63 0.31
C ALA A 87 15.64 -13.47 -0.26
N SER A 88 15.76 -13.62 -1.58
CA SER A 88 16.73 -14.54 -2.18
C SER A 88 17.85 -13.83 -2.92
N ARG A 89 19.06 -14.38 -2.80
CA ARG A 89 20.25 -13.85 -3.46
C ARG A 89 20.77 -14.79 -4.53
N PHE A 90 21.80 -14.35 -5.27
CA PHE A 90 22.45 -15.04 -6.36
C PHE A 90 21.63 -15.09 -7.66
N TRP A 91 22.35 -15.09 -8.78
CA TRP A 91 21.79 -15.02 -10.13
C TRP A 91 20.64 -16.00 -10.41
N PHE A 92 20.74 -17.26 -9.94
CA PHE A 92 19.70 -18.28 -10.17
C PHE A 92 18.35 -17.98 -9.51
N ASN A 93 18.30 -16.98 -8.62
CA ASN A 93 17.09 -16.50 -7.96
C ASN A 93 16.53 -15.20 -8.56
N TYR A 94 16.98 -14.80 -9.76
CA TYR A 94 16.52 -13.63 -10.51
C TYR A 94 15.01 -13.35 -10.41
N ARG A 95 14.20 -14.41 -10.53
CA ARG A 95 12.74 -14.32 -10.49
C ARG A 95 12.19 -13.67 -9.23
N HIS A 96 12.80 -13.83 -8.06
CA HIS A 96 12.28 -13.28 -6.82
C HIS A 96 12.44 -11.75 -6.77
N ALA A 97 13.56 -11.20 -7.27
CA ALA A 97 13.66 -9.77 -7.50
C ALA A 97 12.68 -9.29 -8.55
N ALA A 98 12.60 -9.95 -9.71
CA ALA A 98 11.68 -9.57 -10.78
C ALA A 98 10.21 -9.55 -10.30
N ASN A 99 9.80 -10.51 -9.48
CA ASN A 99 8.51 -10.56 -8.79
C ASN A 99 8.26 -9.31 -7.94
N THR A 100 9.18 -9.01 -7.01
CA THR A 100 9.09 -7.85 -6.11
C THR A 100 9.03 -6.54 -6.89
N LEU A 101 9.85 -6.40 -7.93
CA LEU A 101 9.86 -5.24 -8.83
C LEU A 101 8.59 -5.11 -9.65
N ALA A 102 7.97 -6.22 -10.06
CA ALA A 102 6.68 -6.20 -10.75
C ALA A 102 5.56 -5.64 -9.87
N ILE A 103 5.54 -6.03 -8.58
CA ILE A 103 4.60 -5.48 -7.61
C ILE A 103 4.91 -4.01 -7.33
N TYR A 104 6.17 -3.64 -7.16
CA TYR A 104 6.60 -2.24 -7.01
C TYR A 104 6.11 -1.35 -8.15
N LYS A 105 6.39 -1.75 -9.41
CA LYS A 105 5.93 -1.05 -10.62
C LYS A 105 4.40 -0.92 -10.65
N THR A 106 3.69 -1.93 -10.17
CA THR A 106 2.22 -1.94 -10.10
C THR A 106 1.68 -0.90 -9.12
N ILE A 107 2.16 -0.90 -7.87
CA ILE A 107 1.68 0.03 -6.85
C ILE A 107 2.08 1.48 -7.13
N LYS A 108 3.27 1.70 -7.74
CA LYS A 108 3.72 3.01 -8.24
C LYS A 108 2.79 3.54 -9.32
N ARG A 109 2.44 2.70 -10.31
CA ARG A 109 1.48 3.07 -11.35
C ARG A 109 0.09 3.39 -10.78
N LEU A 110 -0.31 2.71 -9.72
CA LEU A 110 -1.57 2.94 -9.00
C LEU A 110 -1.48 4.08 -7.96
N GLY A 111 -0.34 4.77 -7.89
CA GLY A 111 -0.22 6.06 -7.20
C GLY A 111 0.30 6.01 -5.76
N ILE A 112 0.77 4.87 -5.26
CA ILE A 112 1.47 4.81 -3.96
C ILE A 112 2.85 5.49 -4.13
N PRO A 113 3.17 6.55 -3.36
CA PRO A 113 4.46 7.23 -3.45
C PRO A 113 5.57 6.45 -2.74
N ASP A 114 6.84 6.68 -3.10
CA ASP A 114 8.00 5.95 -2.54
C ASP A 114 8.13 6.09 -1.02
N GLU A 115 7.75 7.25 -0.47
CA GLU A 115 7.74 7.48 0.98
C GLU A 115 6.82 6.51 1.76
N ASN A 116 5.90 5.84 1.05
CA ASN A 116 4.99 4.84 1.61
C ASN A 116 5.39 3.40 1.25
N ILE A 117 6.50 3.19 0.54
CA ILE A 117 6.97 1.89 0.08
C ILE A 117 8.31 1.59 0.73
N ILE A 118 8.45 0.40 1.31
CA ILE A 118 9.74 -0.16 1.70
C ILE A 118 10.07 -1.27 0.71
N LEU A 119 11.10 -1.07 -0.11
CA LEU A 119 11.58 -2.03 -1.08
C LEU A 119 12.89 -2.68 -0.60
N MET A 120 12.86 -4.00 -0.41
CA MET A 120 14.03 -4.79 -0.01
C MET A 120 14.38 -5.78 -1.13
N VAL A 121 15.58 -5.63 -1.71
CA VAL A 121 16.07 -6.50 -2.79
C VAL A 121 17.41 -7.10 -2.39
N ALA A 122 17.47 -8.42 -2.29
CA ALA A 122 18.60 -9.13 -1.69
C ALA A 122 19.83 -9.27 -2.61
N ASP A 123 19.73 -8.90 -3.90
CA ASP A 123 20.87 -8.85 -4.83
C ASP A 123 20.63 -7.84 -5.95
N ASP A 124 21.69 -7.38 -6.61
CA ASP A 124 21.58 -6.47 -7.75
C ASP A 124 21.60 -7.27 -9.07
N TYR A 125 20.41 -7.63 -9.53
CA TYR A 125 20.22 -8.37 -10.77
C TYR A 125 20.34 -7.48 -12.02
N ALA A 126 20.05 -6.19 -11.91
CA ALA A 126 20.13 -5.24 -13.03
C ALA A 126 21.59 -4.96 -13.41
N CYS A 127 22.48 -4.83 -12.41
CA CYS A 127 23.91 -4.59 -12.60
C CYS A 127 24.77 -5.87 -12.52
N ASN A 128 24.16 -7.05 -12.43
CA ASN A 128 24.90 -8.30 -12.35
C ASN A 128 25.74 -8.54 -13.62
N SER A 129 26.98 -8.99 -13.48
CA SER A 129 27.86 -9.27 -14.63
C SER A 129 27.35 -10.38 -15.56
N ARG A 130 26.39 -11.20 -15.11
CA ARG A 130 25.72 -12.22 -15.92
C ARG A 130 24.52 -11.66 -16.69
N ASN A 131 24.05 -10.47 -16.34
CA ASN A 131 22.94 -9.85 -17.03
C ASN A 131 23.44 -9.23 -18.34
N VAL A 132 23.13 -9.89 -19.45
CA VAL A 132 23.44 -9.38 -20.80
C VAL A 132 22.65 -8.11 -21.15
N ARG A 133 21.62 -7.79 -20.35
CA ARG A 133 20.75 -6.61 -20.43
C ARG A 133 21.00 -5.71 -19.21
N ALA A 134 22.16 -5.06 -19.18
CA ALA A 134 22.55 -4.21 -18.05
C ALA A 134 21.50 -3.10 -17.79
N GLY A 135 21.10 -2.95 -16.53
CA GLY A 135 20.09 -1.97 -16.11
C GLY A 135 18.64 -2.40 -16.38
N GLU A 136 18.39 -3.65 -16.75
CA GLU A 136 17.04 -4.15 -17.06
C GLU A 136 16.73 -5.41 -16.24
N VAL A 137 15.49 -5.54 -15.76
CA VAL A 137 14.97 -6.75 -15.10
C VAL A 137 13.64 -7.14 -15.73
N PHE A 138 13.47 -8.37 -16.21
CA PHE A 138 12.30 -8.82 -16.97
C PHE A 138 11.43 -9.82 -16.21
N THR A 139 10.12 -9.84 -16.46
CA THR A 139 9.19 -10.84 -15.90
C THR A 139 8.80 -11.95 -16.86
N ASP A 140 9.08 -11.81 -18.15
CA ASP A 140 8.90 -12.82 -19.20
C ASP A 140 9.75 -12.53 -20.44
N ASP A 141 9.56 -13.30 -21.51
CA ASP A 141 10.26 -13.21 -22.79
C ASP A 141 9.55 -12.33 -23.86
N SER A 142 8.41 -11.71 -23.56
CA SER A 142 7.55 -11.15 -24.63
C SER A 142 7.98 -9.80 -25.19
N GLY A 143 8.94 -9.11 -24.56
CA GLY A 143 9.45 -7.84 -25.06
C GLY A 143 10.00 -6.89 -23.99
N TYR A 144 10.32 -5.66 -24.39
CA TYR A 144 10.90 -4.64 -23.51
C TYR A 144 9.88 -4.06 -22.52
N GLU A 145 8.59 -4.12 -22.86
CA GLU A 145 7.48 -3.63 -22.03
C GLU A 145 7.38 -4.32 -20.66
N ASN A 146 7.95 -5.52 -20.54
CA ASN A 146 8.03 -6.28 -19.31
C ASN A 146 9.33 -6.07 -18.53
N ASN A 147 10.14 -5.07 -18.89
CA ASN A 147 11.16 -4.54 -17.99
C ASN A 147 10.47 -3.90 -16.77
N VAL A 148 10.72 -4.45 -15.58
CA VAL A 148 10.21 -4.01 -14.29
C VAL A 148 11.21 -3.17 -13.49
N TYR A 149 12.44 -3.05 -13.97
CA TYR A 149 13.43 -2.13 -13.42
C TYR A 149 13.23 -0.73 -14.06
N THR A 150 12.55 0.16 -13.34
CA THR A 150 12.23 1.51 -13.82
C THR A 150 13.28 2.52 -13.37
N GLU A 151 13.37 3.67 -14.06
CA GLU A 151 14.35 4.72 -13.75
C GLU A 151 14.13 5.37 -12.37
N ASP A 152 12.89 5.32 -11.85
CA ASP A 152 12.45 5.91 -10.58
C ASP A 152 12.36 4.88 -9.44
N ILE A 153 13.12 3.80 -9.54
CA ILE A 153 13.16 2.77 -8.50
C ILE A 153 13.94 3.25 -7.27
N GLU A 154 13.32 3.14 -6.09
CA GLU A 154 13.95 3.43 -4.81
C GLU A 154 14.07 2.12 -4.00
N VAL A 155 15.26 1.52 -3.98
CA VAL A 155 15.53 0.34 -3.14
C VAL A 155 16.07 0.78 -1.79
N ASP A 156 15.32 0.55 -0.72
CA ASP A 156 15.64 0.97 0.65
C ASP A 156 16.67 0.05 1.32
N TYR A 157 16.50 -1.26 1.21
CA TYR A 157 17.42 -2.26 1.77
C TYR A 157 18.00 -3.10 0.64
N ARG A 158 19.32 -3.13 0.53
CA ARG A 158 20.04 -3.77 -0.57
C ARG A 158 20.97 -4.85 -0.06
N GLY A 159 21.06 -5.97 -0.79
CA GLY A 159 22.07 -6.99 -0.52
C GLY A 159 22.00 -7.52 0.91
N ASP A 160 23.12 -7.44 1.61
CA ASP A 160 23.28 -7.90 3.00
C ASP A 160 22.32 -7.23 4.02
N GLU A 161 21.75 -6.07 3.68
CA GLU A 161 20.76 -5.41 4.54
C GLU A 161 19.39 -6.12 4.52
N VAL A 162 19.12 -6.99 3.55
CA VAL A 162 17.86 -7.72 3.47
C VAL A 162 17.90 -8.92 4.43
N THR A 163 17.47 -8.67 5.67
CA THR A 163 17.50 -9.65 6.76
C THR A 163 16.15 -9.74 7.47
N PRO A 164 15.83 -10.88 8.12
CA PRO A 164 14.62 -10.99 8.95
C PRO A 164 14.56 -9.89 10.03
N ALA A 165 15.71 -9.56 10.63
CA ALA A 165 15.80 -8.51 11.64
C ALA A 165 15.40 -7.13 11.10
N ASN A 166 15.80 -6.78 9.87
CA ASN A 166 15.40 -5.52 9.25
C ASN A 166 13.92 -5.51 8.85
N VAL A 167 13.37 -6.63 8.37
CA VAL A 167 11.93 -6.76 8.12
C VAL A 167 11.13 -6.53 9.41
N LEU A 168 11.48 -7.23 10.49
CA LEU A 168 10.82 -7.07 11.79
C LEU A 168 11.00 -5.65 12.35
N ARG A 169 12.17 -5.04 12.15
CA ARG A 169 12.43 -3.63 12.52
C ARG A 169 11.48 -2.67 11.82
N VAL A 170 11.27 -2.82 10.51
CA VAL A 170 10.33 -2.01 9.73
C VAL A 170 8.89 -2.21 10.24
N LEU A 171 8.48 -3.47 10.43
CA LEU A 171 7.16 -3.84 10.95
C LEU A 171 6.89 -3.30 12.35
N LEU A 172 7.91 -3.17 13.19
CA LEU A 172 7.74 -2.71 14.59
C LEU A 172 8.14 -1.25 14.82
N ASP A 173 8.67 -0.56 13.80
CA ASP A 173 9.31 0.76 13.92
C ASP A 173 10.38 0.78 15.02
N ALA A 174 11.07 -0.36 15.19
CA ALA A 174 12.10 -0.57 16.19
C ALA A 174 13.46 -0.02 15.72
N HIS A 175 13.46 1.27 15.36
CA HIS A 175 14.64 2.02 14.92
C HIS A 175 15.43 2.62 16.09
N TYR A 176 15.10 2.23 17.33
CA TYR A 176 15.81 2.57 18.55
C TYR A 176 16.43 1.29 19.14
N TYR A 177 17.63 1.37 19.69
CA TYR A 177 18.19 0.31 20.54
C TYR A 177 18.65 0.90 21.87
N ASN A 178 18.48 0.15 22.96
CA ASN A 178 18.96 0.58 24.27
C ASN A 178 20.48 0.36 24.30
N SER A 179 21.27 1.44 24.31
CA SER A 179 22.71 1.29 24.55
C SER A 179 22.89 0.95 26.02
N GLU A 180 23.15 -0.32 26.34
CA GLU A 180 23.58 -0.72 27.70
C GLU A 180 24.93 -0.10 28.10
N GLU A 181 25.60 0.65 27.20
CA GLU A 181 26.93 1.24 27.42
C GLU A 181 26.93 2.77 27.66
N ASP A 182 25.80 3.48 27.57
CA ASP A 182 25.72 4.91 27.89
C ASP A 182 24.81 5.15 29.11
N GLU A 183 25.34 4.84 30.31
CA GLU A 183 24.79 5.26 31.60
C GLU A 183 24.95 6.78 31.76
N SER A 184 24.06 7.57 31.14
CA SER A 184 23.89 8.98 31.50
C SER A 184 22.44 9.26 31.91
N ASP A 185 22.29 9.65 33.18
CA ASP A 185 21.08 9.55 34.01
C ASP A 185 19.85 10.41 33.61
N ASP A 186 19.78 10.98 32.40
CA ASP A 186 18.73 11.96 32.05
C ASP A 186 18.03 11.75 30.67
N ASP A 187 18.33 10.68 29.93
CA ASP A 187 17.64 10.31 28.68
C ASP A 187 17.37 8.79 28.70
N ASP A 188 16.29 8.30 28.07
CA ASP A 188 15.77 6.91 28.18
C ASP A 188 16.70 5.80 27.63
N GLY A 189 18.02 6.04 27.55
CA GLY A 189 19.05 5.08 27.11
C GLY A 189 18.88 4.57 25.68
N SER A 190 17.89 5.06 24.94
CA SER A 190 17.54 4.58 23.61
C SER A 190 18.27 5.39 22.54
N VAL A 191 19.30 4.79 21.96
CA VAL A 191 20.02 5.34 20.82
C VAL A 191 19.18 5.10 19.57
N LEU A 192 18.76 6.19 18.94
CA LEU A 192 18.24 6.18 17.58
C LEU A 192 19.29 5.55 16.65
N LEU A 193 18.96 4.42 16.03
CA LEU A 193 19.66 4.01 14.82
C LEU A 193 19.48 5.17 13.83
N ASN A 194 20.56 5.86 13.50
CA ASN A 194 20.57 6.99 12.57
C ASN A 194 20.35 6.49 11.13
N LEU A 195 19.22 5.84 10.90
CA LEU A 195 18.78 5.31 9.63
C LEU A 195 18.04 6.41 8.86
N PRO A 196 18.25 6.52 7.54
CA PRO A 196 17.53 7.45 6.70
C PRO A 196 16.01 7.31 6.85
N ASN A 197 15.30 8.41 6.63
CA ASN A 197 13.85 8.45 6.69
C ASN A 197 13.16 7.49 5.68
N SER A 198 13.83 7.13 4.60
CA SER A 198 13.35 6.17 3.59
C SER A 198 13.30 4.74 4.14
N LYS A 199 14.13 4.39 5.12
CA LYS A 199 14.14 3.06 5.77
C LYS A 199 13.04 2.86 6.81
N ARG A 200 12.08 3.79 6.94
CA ARG A 200 11.03 3.76 7.96
C ARG A 200 9.65 3.77 7.33
N LEU A 201 8.84 2.77 7.68
CA LEU A 201 7.44 2.73 7.30
C LEU A 201 6.60 3.57 8.28
N ARG A 202 6.12 4.75 7.85
CA ARG A 202 5.34 5.66 8.70
C ARG A 202 3.85 5.36 8.63
N THR A 203 3.41 4.35 9.38
CA THR A 203 2.00 3.95 9.45
C THR A 203 1.37 4.26 10.80
N ASP A 204 0.05 4.31 10.80
CA ASP A 204 -0.83 4.60 11.94
C ASP A 204 -2.11 3.75 11.88
N GLU A 205 -3.05 4.04 12.79
CA GLU A 205 -4.30 3.31 12.94
C GLU A 205 -5.26 3.45 11.75
N ASN A 206 -4.96 4.33 10.78
CA ASN A 206 -5.73 4.54 9.56
C ASN A 206 -5.02 4.02 8.30
N SER A 207 -3.86 3.38 8.46
CA SER A 207 -3.01 2.95 7.36
C SER A 207 -3.33 1.53 6.90
N ASN A 208 -3.53 1.30 5.61
CA ASN A 208 -3.61 -0.06 5.06
C ASN A 208 -2.22 -0.50 4.59
N ILE A 209 -1.80 -1.72 4.92
CA ILE A 209 -0.46 -2.23 4.62
C ILE A 209 -0.56 -3.43 3.67
N LEU A 210 0.07 -3.33 2.51
CA LEU A 210 0.44 -4.47 1.67
C LEU A 210 1.81 -4.99 2.11
N PHE A 211 1.88 -6.20 2.64
CA PHE A 211 3.15 -6.87 2.89
C PHE A 211 3.32 -8.05 1.93
N TYR A 212 4.17 -7.87 0.93
CA TYR A 212 4.49 -8.86 -0.08
C TYR A 212 5.89 -9.46 0.18
N LEU A 213 5.96 -10.78 0.25
CA LEU A 213 7.18 -11.53 0.53
C LEU A 213 7.36 -12.66 -0.48
N THR A 214 8.50 -12.71 -1.16
CA THR A 214 8.84 -13.78 -2.12
C THR A 214 10.23 -14.33 -1.87
N GLY A 215 10.40 -15.63 -2.10
CA GLY A 215 11.66 -16.33 -1.91
C GLY A 215 11.48 -17.83 -1.78
N HIS A 216 12.51 -18.49 -1.26
CA HIS A 216 12.45 -19.91 -0.92
C HIS A 216 11.96 -20.13 0.51
N GLY A 217 11.15 -21.14 0.74
CA GLY A 217 10.56 -21.42 2.05
C GLY A 217 10.08 -22.85 2.19
N GLY A 218 9.42 -23.13 3.30
CA GLY A 218 8.93 -24.45 3.67
C GLY A 218 7.84 -24.37 4.73
N ASP A 219 7.63 -25.47 5.47
CA ASP A 219 6.58 -25.52 6.50
C ASP A 219 6.90 -24.54 7.65
N GLU A 220 6.17 -23.44 7.69
CA GLU A 220 6.19 -22.36 8.69
C GLU A 220 7.44 -21.45 8.65
N PHE A 221 8.21 -21.42 7.56
CA PHE A 221 9.35 -20.50 7.41
C PHE A 221 9.61 -20.05 5.97
N LEU A 222 10.30 -18.92 5.83
CA LEU A 222 10.87 -18.41 4.58
C LEU A 222 12.34 -18.03 4.79
N LYS A 223 13.20 -18.46 3.88
CA LYS A 223 14.66 -18.23 3.93
C LYS A 223 15.01 -16.85 3.41
N PHE A 224 15.92 -16.22 4.15
CA PHE A 224 16.63 -15.01 3.76
C PHE A 224 18.06 -15.36 3.41
N GLN A 225 18.43 -15.07 2.17
CA GLN A 225 19.78 -15.18 1.64
C GLN A 225 20.42 -16.58 1.80
N ASP A 226 19.60 -17.63 1.84
CA ASP A 226 20.01 -19.02 2.12
C ASP A 226 20.73 -19.24 3.47
N GLN A 227 20.64 -18.28 4.42
CA GLN A 227 21.38 -18.32 5.69
C GLN A 227 20.49 -18.16 6.92
N LYS A 228 19.48 -17.32 6.84
CA LYS A 228 18.57 -17.00 7.95
C LYS A 228 17.15 -17.32 7.54
N GLU A 229 16.24 -17.33 8.50
CA GLU A 229 14.83 -17.63 8.25
C GLU A 229 13.97 -16.64 9.03
N ILE A 230 12.81 -16.30 8.46
CA ILE A 230 11.69 -15.70 9.18
C ILE A 230 10.60 -16.77 9.30
N THR A 231 10.07 -16.96 10.51
CA THR A 231 9.06 -17.99 10.77
C THR A 231 7.64 -17.42 10.82
N ALA A 232 6.64 -18.29 10.67
CA ALA A 232 5.24 -17.95 10.90
C ALA A 232 5.01 -17.38 12.33
N MET A 233 5.81 -17.83 13.30
CA MET A 233 5.75 -17.35 14.69
C MET A 233 6.31 -15.93 14.82
N ASP A 234 7.41 -15.61 14.13
CA ASP A 234 7.98 -14.26 14.13
C ASP A 234 6.98 -13.25 13.54
N LEU A 235 6.32 -13.61 12.43
CA LEU A 235 5.28 -12.79 11.81
C LEU A 235 4.05 -12.65 12.71
N GLN A 236 3.60 -13.73 13.35
CA GLN A 236 2.50 -13.67 14.33
C GLN A 236 2.81 -12.67 15.44
N ASN A 237 4.00 -12.78 16.03
CA ASN A 237 4.41 -11.90 17.13
C ASN A 237 4.53 -10.44 16.66
N ALA A 238 5.07 -10.22 15.45
CA ALA A 238 5.20 -8.88 14.87
C ALA A 238 3.82 -8.25 14.62
N PHE A 239 2.90 -8.97 13.99
CA PHE A 239 1.56 -8.45 13.69
C PHE A 239 0.72 -8.22 14.95
N THR A 240 0.85 -9.06 15.99
CA THR A 240 0.25 -8.79 17.30
C THR A 240 0.74 -7.45 17.86
N LYS A 241 2.06 -7.23 17.89
CA LYS A 241 2.64 -5.97 18.37
C LYS A 241 2.22 -4.77 17.52
N MET A 242 2.22 -4.91 16.20
CA MET A 242 1.74 -3.86 15.30
C MET A 242 0.32 -3.44 15.62
N ARG A 243 -0.57 -4.40 15.91
CA ARG A 243 -1.95 -4.13 16.30
C ARG A 243 -2.03 -3.42 17.65
N GLU A 244 -1.28 -3.88 18.65
CA GLU A 244 -1.23 -3.24 19.99
C GLU A 244 -0.73 -1.80 19.92
N MET A 245 0.25 -1.55 19.05
CA MET A 245 0.81 -0.23 18.75
C MET A 245 -0.05 0.59 17.77
N LYS A 246 -1.18 0.03 17.31
CA LYS A 246 -2.09 0.63 16.32
C LYS A 246 -1.40 1.13 15.06
N ARG A 247 -0.56 0.29 14.46
CA ARG A 247 0.25 0.62 13.28
C ARG A 247 -0.45 0.36 11.94
N TYR A 248 -1.66 -0.17 11.95
CA TYR A 248 -2.43 -0.40 10.73
C TYR A 248 -3.93 -0.43 11.04
N ASN A 249 -4.73 -0.07 10.03
CA ASN A 249 -6.16 -0.30 9.95
C ASN A 249 -6.44 -1.72 9.41
N GLU A 250 -5.89 -2.04 8.23
CA GLU A 250 -5.95 -3.35 7.59
C GLU A 250 -4.57 -3.78 7.08
N LEU A 251 -4.29 -5.09 7.09
CA LEU A 251 -3.05 -5.67 6.57
C LEU A 251 -3.36 -6.79 5.58
N LEU A 252 -2.83 -6.67 4.36
CA LEU A 252 -2.84 -7.72 3.35
C LEU A 252 -1.44 -8.35 3.28
N PHE A 253 -1.31 -9.58 3.77
CA PHE A 253 -0.08 -10.35 3.72
C PHE A 253 -0.12 -11.30 2.52
N VAL A 254 0.77 -11.10 1.55
CA VAL A 254 0.89 -11.93 0.34
C VAL A 254 2.26 -12.59 0.33
N VAL A 255 2.29 -13.92 0.25
CA VAL A 255 3.53 -14.68 0.31
C VAL A 255 3.63 -15.66 -0.86
N ASP A 256 4.70 -15.52 -1.66
CA ASP A 256 5.00 -16.37 -2.82
C ASP A 256 6.23 -17.24 -2.57
N THR A 257 6.00 -18.50 -2.17
CA THR A 257 7.03 -19.50 -1.84
C THR A 257 6.42 -20.91 -1.82
N CYS A 258 7.26 -21.95 -1.77
CA CYS A 258 6.83 -23.31 -1.42
C CYS A 258 6.20 -23.35 -0.03
N GLN A 259 5.10 -24.10 0.10
CA GLN A 259 4.31 -24.24 1.33
C GLN A 259 3.86 -22.91 1.95
N ALA A 260 3.62 -21.89 1.12
CA ALA A 260 3.30 -20.52 1.56
C ALA A 260 2.13 -20.45 2.56
N GLY A 261 1.11 -21.30 2.39
CA GLY A 261 -0.07 -21.34 3.26
C GLY A 261 0.23 -21.68 4.72
N THR A 262 1.43 -22.20 5.00
CA THR A 262 1.89 -22.50 6.36
C THR A 262 2.34 -21.25 7.12
N MET A 263 2.68 -20.16 6.42
CA MET A 263 3.20 -18.91 7.00
C MET A 263 2.19 -18.13 7.85
N PHE A 264 0.90 -18.42 7.72
CA PHE A 264 -0.16 -17.76 8.49
C PHE A 264 -1.00 -18.73 9.34
N LYS A 265 -0.60 -20.00 9.50
CA LYS A 265 -1.29 -20.94 10.39
C LYS A 265 -1.38 -20.48 11.84
N ARG A 266 -0.45 -19.62 12.26
CA ARG A 266 -0.34 -19.10 13.62
C ARG A 266 -1.17 -17.82 13.83
N PHE A 267 -1.83 -17.29 12.79
CA PHE A 267 -2.56 -16.01 12.82
C PHE A 267 -3.82 -15.98 13.69
N ASN A 268 -4.04 -17.01 14.50
CA ASN A 268 -5.18 -17.10 15.41
C ASN A 268 -5.19 -15.91 16.39
N GLY A 269 -6.31 -15.18 16.40
CA GLY A 269 -6.51 -14.05 17.32
C GLY A 269 -5.95 -12.72 16.81
N LEU A 270 -5.34 -12.68 15.63
CA LEU A 270 -5.08 -11.43 14.92
C LEU A 270 -6.41 -10.83 14.41
N ARG A 271 -6.40 -9.54 14.08
CA ARG A 271 -7.57 -8.85 13.52
C ARG A 271 -7.16 -7.97 12.35
N ASN A 272 -8.10 -7.82 11.42
CA ASN A 272 -8.01 -6.99 10.22
C ASN A 272 -6.82 -7.40 9.33
N ILE A 273 -6.57 -8.71 9.25
CA ILE A 273 -5.54 -9.28 8.38
C ILE A 273 -6.20 -10.22 7.38
N ILE A 274 -5.82 -10.05 6.11
CA ILE A 274 -6.07 -11.00 5.02
C ILE A 274 -4.72 -11.58 4.62
N ALA A 275 -4.61 -12.91 4.59
CA ALA A 275 -3.40 -13.60 4.18
C ALA A 275 -3.63 -14.38 2.88
N VAL A 276 -2.66 -14.33 1.97
CA VAL A 276 -2.71 -14.96 0.65
C VAL A 276 -1.40 -15.69 0.42
N ALA A 277 -1.49 -16.95 0.01
CA ALA A 277 -0.35 -17.81 -0.27
C ALA A 277 -0.41 -18.39 -1.67
N SER A 278 0.75 -18.49 -2.33
CA SER A 278 0.85 -19.09 -3.66
C SER A 278 0.71 -20.61 -3.68
N SER A 279 0.92 -21.31 -2.56
CA SER A 279 0.90 -22.77 -2.48
C SER A 279 0.40 -23.28 -1.12
N MET A 280 -0.18 -24.49 -1.08
CA MET A 280 -0.62 -25.15 0.15
C MET A 280 0.50 -25.94 0.85
N LYS A 281 0.25 -26.39 2.08
CA LYS A 281 1.15 -27.33 2.78
C LYS A 281 1.42 -28.56 1.91
N GLY A 282 2.69 -28.92 1.75
CA GLY A 282 3.12 -30.04 0.91
C GLY A 282 3.22 -29.74 -0.59
N GLU A 283 2.86 -28.53 -1.05
CA GLU A 283 3.03 -28.10 -2.44
C GLU A 283 4.27 -27.19 -2.60
N ASN A 284 4.88 -27.24 -3.77
CA ASN A 284 5.88 -26.27 -4.20
C ASN A 284 5.20 -25.07 -4.88
N SER A 285 5.86 -23.90 -4.88
CA SER A 285 5.61 -22.86 -5.87
C SER A 285 6.54 -23.03 -7.07
N TYR A 286 6.14 -22.52 -8.23
CA TYR A 286 6.82 -22.81 -9.49
C TYR A 286 7.15 -21.55 -10.29
N ALA A 287 8.34 -21.56 -10.88
CA ALA A 287 8.83 -20.52 -11.76
C ALA A 287 8.17 -20.56 -13.16
N HIS A 288 8.27 -19.45 -13.89
CA HIS A 288 7.76 -19.23 -15.25
C HIS A 288 8.66 -18.28 -16.05
N GLY A 289 8.35 -18.14 -17.35
CA GLY A 289 8.95 -17.15 -18.23
C GLY A 289 10.44 -17.37 -18.41
N THR A 290 10.84 -18.56 -18.88
CA THR A 290 12.26 -18.81 -19.16
C THR A 290 12.74 -17.93 -20.30
N ARG A 291 13.78 -17.15 -20.05
CA ARG A 291 14.42 -16.32 -21.07
C ARG A 291 15.75 -16.92 -21.49
N ASN A 292 15.95 -17.07 -22.80
CA ASN A 292 17.17 -17.67 -23.35
C ASN A 292 18.41 -16.77 -23.18
N ASP A 293 18.25 -15.45 -23.22
CA ASP A 293 19.33 -14.48 -23.05
C ASP A 293 19.82 -14.40 -21.58
N ILE A 294 18.93 -14.63 -20.62
CA ILE A 294 19.24 -14.68 -19.17
C ILE A 294 19.63 -16.11 -18.72
N GLY A 295 19.10 -17.13 -19.40
CA GLY A 295 19.36 -18.55 -19.11
C GLY A 295 18.60 -19.09 -17.90
N LEU A 296 17.58 -18.37 -17.41
CA LEU A 296 16.82 -18.70 -16.21
C LEU A 296 15.33 -18.43 -16.40
N ALA A 297 14.50 -19.02 -15.53
CA ALA A 297 13.13 -18.57 -15.32
C ALA A 297 13.13 -17.22 -14.60
N VAL A 298 12.35 -16.26 -15.11
CA VAL A 298 12.46 -14.86 -14.69
C VAL A 298 11.29 -14.35 -13.85
N SER A 299 10.27 -15.16 -13.60
CA SER A 299 9.20 -14.84 -12.63
C SER A 299 8.66 -16.11 -11.98
N ASP A 300 7.91 -15.99 -10.90
CA ASP A 300 7.09 -17.08 -10.37
C ASP A 300 5.65 -17.01 -10.88
N ARG A 301 5.03 -18.17 -11.10
CA ARG A 301 3.71 -18.27 -11.76
C ARG A 301 2.62 -17.49 -11.02
N PHE A 302 2.61 -17.55 -9.69
CA PHE A 302 1.63 -16.83 -8.89
C PHE A 302 1.80 -15.31 -9.03
N THR A 303 3.02 -14.82 -8.85
CA THR A 303 3.29 -13.39 -9.02
C THR A 303 3.09 -12.91 -10.45
N ARG A 304 3.44 -13.72 -11.45
CA ARG A 304 3.14 -13.45 -12.87
C ARG A 304 1.64 -13.30 -13.10
N PHE A 305 0.83 -14.21 -12.56
CA PHE A 305 -0.63 -14.13 -12.61
C PHE A 305 -1.13 -12.85 -11.95
N LEU A 306 -0.69 -12.55 -10.73
CA LEU A 306 -1.11 -11.36 -9.99
C LEU A 306 -0.73 -10.08 -10.75
N TYR A 307 0.49 -10.00 -11.24
CA TYR A 307 1.00 -8.86 -12.02
C TYR A 307 0.18 -8.62 -13.29
N GLU A 308 -0.10 -9.65 -14.11
CA GLU A 308 -0.98 -9.50 -15.27
C GLU A 308 -2.39 -9.12 -14.86
N TYR A 309 -2.91 -9.75 -13.82
CA TYR A 309 -4.27 -9.50 -13.39
C TYR A 309 -4.46 -8.04 -12.97
N LEU A 310 -3.44 -7.46 -12.33
CA LEU A 310 -3.40 -6.07 -11.90
C LEU A 310 -3.05 -5.09 -13.03
N LYS A 311 -2.66 -5.53 -14.25
CA LYS A 311 -2.39 -4.61 -15.37
C LYS A 311 -3.64 -3.93 -15.94
N ARG A 312 -4.83 -4.43 -15.61
CA ARG A 312 -6.10 -3.88 -16.10
C ARG A 312 -6.33 -2.43 -15.67
N ASP A 313 -6.95 -1.65 -16.54
CA ASP A 313 -7.27 -0.24 -16.28
C ASP A 313 -8.21 -0.04 -15.07
N ASN A 314 -9.07 -1.02 -14.78
CA ASN A 314 -10.00 -1.00 -13.64
C ASN A 314 -9.47 -1.74 -12.41
N ALA A 315 -8.17 -2.07 -12.34
CA ALA A 315 -7.61 -2.90 -11.26
C ALA A 315 -7.98 -2.40 -9.87
N GLU A 316 -8.01 -1.08 -9.64
CA GLU A 316 -8.36 -0.48 -8.34
C GLU A 316 -9.79 -0.76 -7.87
N GLU A 317 -10.71 -1.03 -8.81
CA GLU A 317 -12.13 -1.26 -8.52
C GLU A 317 -12.49 -2.74 -8.33
N ILE A 318 -11.59 -3.65 -8.76
CA ILE A 318 -11.79 -5.10 -8.64
C ILE A 318 -11.67 -5.53 -7.18
N THR A 319 -12.48 -6.49 -6.76
CA THR A 319 -12.45 -7.02 -5.38
C THR A 319 -11.33 -8.05 -5.22
N LEU A 320 -10.70 -8.13 -4.05
CA LEU A 320 -9.72 -9.18 -3.74
C LEU A 320 -10.34 -10.58 -3.88
N ARG A 321 -11.62 -10.73 -3.54
CA ARG A 321 -12.38 -11.96 -3.78
C ARG A 321 -12.34 -12.38 -5.26
N GLU A 322 -12.59 -11.46 -6.19
CA GLU A 322 -12.55 -11.77 -7.63
C GLU A 322 -11.16 -12.19 -8.09
N VAL A 323 -10.10 -11.49 -7.63
CA VAL A 323 -8.71 -11.84 -7.94
C VAL A 323 -8.40 -13.27 -7.50
N PHE A 324 -8.77 -13.64 -6.26
CA PHE A 324 -8.38 -14.93 -5.71
C PHE A 324 -9.30 -16.08 -6.13
N GLN A 325 -10.59 -15.83 -6.35
CA GLN A 325 -11.47 -16.80 -7.00
C GLN A 325 -10.97 -17.12 -8.42
N ARG A 326 -10.48 -16.09 -9.13
CA ARG A 326 -9.83 -16.30 -10.43
C ARG A 326 -8.58 -17.17 -10.29
N ALA A 327 -7.74 -16.90 -9.30
CA ALA A 327 -6.52 -17.68 -9.03
C ALA A 327 -6.82 -19.17 -8.74
N GLN A 328 -7.98 -19.44 -8.14
CA GLN A 328 -8.45 -20.79 -7.80
C GLN A 328 -9.21 -21.49 -8.93
N SER A 329 -9.49 -20.82 -10.05
CA SER A 329 -10.20 -21.44 -11.18
C SER A 329 -9.37 -22.60 -11.76
N PRO A 330 -10.00 -23.66 -12.33
CA PRO A 330 -9.27 -24.81 -12.86
C PRO A 330 -8.17 -24.45 -13.87
N GLN A 331 -8.43 -23.47 -14.74
CA GLN A 331 -7.49 -22.99 -15.75
C GLN A 331 -6.25 -22.35 -15.11
N ILE A 332 -6.46 -21.47 -14.13
CA ILE A 332 -5.33 -20.79 -13.46
C ILE A 332 -4.63 -21.71 -12.52
N ARG A 333 -5.33 -22.55 -11.76
CA ARG A 333 -4.70 -23.58 -10.94
C ARG A 333 -3.82 -24.51 -11.77
N SER A 334 -4.26 -24.90 -12.98
CA SER A 334 -3.43 -25.68 -13.90
C SER A 334 -2.20 -24.90 -14.36
N TYR A 335 -2.33 -23.60 -14.62
CA TYR A 335 -1.19 -22.74 -14.94
C TYR A 335 -0.23 -22.59 -13.75
N LEU A 336 -0.74 -22.36 -12.54
CA LEU A 336 0.05 -22.14 -11.32
C LEU A 336 0.77 -23.40 -10.84
N MET A 337 0.23 -24.58 -11.17
CA MET A 337 0.71 -25.89 -10.71
C MET A 337 0.73 -26.03 -9.17
N SER A 338 -0.02 -25.17 -8.50
CA SER A 338 -0.11 -25.02 -7.05
C SER A 338 -1.47 -24.44 -6.69
N THR A 339 -1.87 -24.58 -5.43
CA THR A 339 -3.18 -24.17 -4.94
C THR A 339 -3.03 -22.88 -4.13
N VAL A 340 -3.65 -21.80 -4.62
CA VAL A 340 -3.68 -20.51 -3.91
C VAL A 340 -4.60 -20.62 -2.70
N GLN A 341 -4.06 -20.29 -1.53
CA GLN A 341 -4.79 -20.26 -0.27
C GLN A 341 -5.03 -18.81 0.14
N VAL A 342 -6.25 -18.51 0.59
CA VAL A 342 -6.61 -17.22 1.17
C VAL A 342 -7.22 -17.47 2.54
N ASP A 343 -6.74 -16.77 3.54
CA ASP A 343 -7.29 -16.74 4.88
C ASP A 343 -7.75 -15.32 5.23
N TRP A 344 -9.05 -15.17 5.43
CA TRP A 344 -9.69 -13.93 5.88
C TRP A 344 -10.46 -14.16 7.19
N SER A 345 -10.23 -15.27 7.89
CA SER A 345 -10.90 -15.59 9.17
C SER A 345 -10.65 -14.55 10.26
N ASN A 346 -9.52 -13.84 10.16
CA ASN A 346 -9.11 -12.76 11.06
C ASN A 346 -9.60 -11.37 10.57
N TYR A 347 -10.34 -11.28 9.47
CA TYR A 347 -10.87 -10.02 8.96
C TYR A 347 -12.26 -9.78 9.56
N VAL A 348 -12.33 -8.94 10.60
CA VAL A 348 -13.53 -8.79 11.47
C VAL A 348 -14.13 -7.37 11.40
N ASP A 349 -13.71 -6.53 10.46
CA ASP A 349 -14.09 -5.11 10.42
C ASP A 349 -15.46 -4.83 9.77
N GLY A 350 -16.43 -5.75 9.92
CA GLY A 350 -17.78 -5.60 9.37
C GLY A 350 -17.89 -5.68 7.83
N ARG A 351 -16.76 -5.67 7.11
CA ARG A 351 -16.64 -5.88 5.66
C ARG A 351 -16.40 -7.36 5.34
N GLN A 352 -16.98 -7.86 4.26
CA GLN A 352 -16.65 -9.18 3.71
C GLN A 352 -15.52 -9.05 2.69
N LEU A 353 -14.82 -10.15 2.38
CA LEU A 353 -13.78 -10.16 1.34
C LEU A 353 -14.29 -9.64 -0.03
N GLY A 354 -15.60 -9.78 -0.29
CA GLY A 354 -16.25 -9.23 -1.48
C GLY A 354 -16.38 -7.71 -1.52
N ASP A 355 -16.19 -7.02 -0.40
CA ASP A 355 -16.23 -5.56 -0.31
C ASP A 355 -14.81 -4.95 -0.35
N VAL A 356 -13.79 -5.79 -0.15
CA VAL A 356 -12.38 -5.38 -0.14
C VAL A 356 -11.87 -5.24 -1.56
N LYS A 357 -11.54 -4.01 -1.95
CA LYS A 357 -11.00 -3.72 -3.28
C LYS A 357 -9.49 -3.92 -3.31
N VAL A 358 -8.96 -4.25 -4.47
CA VAL A 358 -7.52 -4.15 -4.76
C VAL A 358 -7.02 -2.75 -4.44
N GLY A 359 -7.80 -1.71 -4.77
CA GLY A 359 -7.46 -0.32 -4.45
C GLY A 359 -7.27 -0.03 -2.97
N ASP A 360 -7.82 -0.84 -2.06
CA ASP A 360 -7.68 -0.67 -0.61
C ASP A 360 -6.24 -0.97 -0.13
N PHE A 361 -5.43 -1.67 -0.93
CA PHE A 361 -4.03 -2.00 -0.61
C PHE A 361 -3.02 -1.61 -1.69
N PHE A 362 -3.43 -1.57 -2.97
CA PHE A 362 -2.52 -1.38 -4.10
C PHE A 362 -2.56 0.04 -4.70
N ALA A 363 -3.49 0.91 -4.32
CA ALA A 363 -3.68 2.20 -4.99
C ALA A 363 -3.83 3.39 -4.03
N ASN A 364 -3.32 4.56 -4.40
CA ASN A 364 -3.66 5.82 -3.75
C ASN A 364 -4.43 6.74 -4.70
N ALA A 365 -5.51 7.37 -4.22
CA ALA A 365 -6.51 8.11 -5.00
C ALA A 365 -5.97 9.22 -5.94
N HIS A 366 -4.69 9.57 -5.89
CA HIS A 366 -4.05 10.53 -6.80
C HIS A 366 -3.96 10.09 -8.27
N SER A 367 -4.19 8.81 -8.60
CA SER A 367 -4.06 8.33 -9.99
C SER A 367 -5.16 8.84 -10.95
N ARG A 368 -6.32 9.28 -10.44
CA ARG A 368 -7.47 9.67 -11.28
C ARG A 368 -7.27 10.94 -12.12
N ARG A 369 -6.22 11.74 -11.88
CA ARG A 369 -6.11 13.09 -12.46
C ARG A 369 -5.38 13.21 -13.80
N LYS A 370 -4.78 12.14 -14.37
CA LYS A 370 -3.98 12.26 -15.63
C LYS A 370 -4.61 11.74 -16.93
N LYS A 371 -5.79 11.10 -16.93
CA LYS A 371 -6.44 10.59 -18.16
C LYS A 371 -7.77 11.27 -18.53
N SER A 372 -8.10 12.45 -17.99
CA SER A 372 -9.26 13.22 -18.47
C SER A 372 -8.87 14.33 -19.45
N ARG A 373 -8.39 13.93 -20.63
CA ARG A 373 -8.62 14.70 -21.87
C ARG A 373 -8.85 13.69 -23.00
N THR A 374 -10.13 13.61 -23.40
CA THR A 374 -10.66 12.99 -24.62
C THR A 374 -10.34 11.50 -24.83
N PHE A 375 -11.22 10.62 -24.35
CA PHE A 375 -11.59 9.43 -25.11
C PHE A 375 -13.11 9.24 -25.01
N ASN A 376 -13.76 9.19 -26.18
CA ASN A 376 -15.14 8.76 -26.30
C ASN A 376 -15.29 7.39 -25.64
N ALA A 377 -16.38 7.20 -24.91
CA ALA A 377 -16.84 5.91 -24.44
C ALA A 377 -17.05 4.98 -25.66
N GLN A 378 -16.00 4.25 -26.01
CA GLN A 378 -16.05 3.17 -26.96
C GLN A 378 -15.77 1.92 -26.14
N LYS A 379 -16.76 1.02 -26.11
CA LYS A 379 -16.74 -0.34 -25.56
C LYS A 379 -15.32 -0.82 -25.22
N SER A 380 -15.10 -1.19 -23.96
CA SER A 380 -14.02 -2.08 -23.54
C SER A 380 -14.10 -3.35 -24.41
N ASN A 381 -13.31 -3.34 -25.49
CA ASN A 381 -13.43 -4.26 -26.62
C ASN A 381 -12.50 -5.46 -26.37
N GLU A 382 -13.05 -6.67 -26.45
CA GLU A 382 -12.54 -7.94 -27.00
C GLU A 382 -11.01 -8.14 -27.18
N LYS A 383 -10.28 -7.14 -27.66
CA LYS A 383 -8.82 -7.16 -27.87
C LYS A 383 -8.01 -7.30 -26.58
N ASP A 384 -8.46 -6.74 -25.47
CA ASP A 384 -7.74 -6.88 -24.20
C ASP A 384 -7.84 -8.34 -23.72
N GLU A 385 -9.04 -8.94 -23.78
CA GLU A 385 -9.25 -10.36 -23.45
C GLU A 385 -8.47 -11.31 -24.36
N GLU A 386 -8.34 -10.99 -25.64
CA GLU A 386 -7.58 -11.76 -26.64
C GLU A 386 -6.06 -11.70 -26.36
N ALA A 387 -5.53 -10.54 -25.95
CA ALA A 387 -4.14 -10.41 -25.51
C ALA A 387 -3.87 -11.24 -24.24
N TYR A 388 -4.80 -11.27 -23.27
CA TYR A 388 -4.66 -12.08 -22.06
C TYR A 388 -4.82 -13.59 -22.31
N ALA A 389 -5.67 -14.00 -23.27
CA ALA A 389 -5.80 -15.39 -23.69
C ALA A 389 -4.53 -15.93 -24.38
N THR A 390 -3.75 -15.04 -24.99
CA THR A 390 -2.48 -15.37 -25.65
C THR A 390 -1.35 -15.60 -24.63
N ILE A 391 -1.36 -14.89 -23.50
CA ILE A 391 -0.32 -14.98 -22.44
C ILE A 391 -0.66 -16.08 -21.41
N LEU A 392 -1.95 -16.31 -21.13
CA LEU A 392 -2.44 -17.33 -20.21
C LEU A 392 -3.68 -18.01 -20.83
N PRO A 393 -3.56 -19.19 -21.46
CA PRO A 393 -4.72 -19.86 -22.07
C PRO A 393 -5.80 -20.10 -21.00
N GLY A 394 -6.92 -19.39 -21.14
CA GLY A 394 -8.06 -19.42 -20.21
C GLY A 394 -8.41 -18.10 -19.50
N PHE A 395 -7.80 -16.96 -19.87
CA PHE A 395 -8.17 -15.63 -19.32
C PHE A 395 -9.42 -14.98 -19.93
N ALA A 396 -9.81 -15.32 -21.16
CA ALA A 396 -10.88 -14.64 -21.91
C ALA A 396 -12.33 -15.08 -21.63
N THR A 397 -12.60 -15.99 -20.67
CA THR A 397 -13.96 -16.56 -20.51
C THR A 397 -14.79 -15.91 -19.40
N ALA A 398 -14.44 -14.71 -18.92
CA ALA A 398 -15.05 -14.13 -17.72
C ALA A 398 -16.23 -13.17 -17.97
N SER A 399 -16.87 -13.19 -19.15
CA SER A 399 -18.09 -12.39 -19.42
C SER A 399 -19.42 -13.17 -19.32
N ALA A 400 -19.42 -14.46 -18.94
CA ALA A 400 -20.62 -15.31 -19.08
C ALA A 400 -21.28 -15.80 -17.77
N PHE A 401 -20.87 -15.34 -16.58
CA PHE A 401 -21.51 -15.74 -15.33
C PHE A 401 -22.01 -14.54 -14.51
N THR A 402 -23.00 -13.84 -15.07
CA THR A 402 -23.95 -13.01 -14.30
C THR A 402 -25.36 -13.40 -14.68
N SER A 403 -25.80 -14.58 -14.24
CA SER A 403 -27.21 -14.93 -14.00
C SER A 403 -27.32 -16.36 -13.47
N ALA A 404 -27.34 -16.51 -12.15
CA ALA A 404 -28.10 -17.52 -11.40
C ALA A 404 -27.92 -17.27 -9.90
#